data_AF-A0A946PWS9-F1
#
_entry.id   AF-A0A946PWS9-F1
#
_cell.length_a   1.000
_cell.length_b   1.000
_cell.length_c   1.000
_cell.angle_alpha   90.00
_cell.angle_beta   90.00
_cell.angle_gamma   90.00
#
_symmetry.space_group_name_H-M   'P 1'
#
loop_
_entity.id
_entity.type
_entity.pdbx_description
1 polymer ?
#
loop_
_entity_poly.entity_id
_entity_poly.type
_entity_poly.pdbx_seq_one_letter_code
_entity_poly.pdbx_strand_id
1 'polypeptide(L)'
;MKKVLIILIILFSASVLFADISEKEFLKAYKEISLEKDAHKKLDGAVKTIKSGYDYQKFLMLKSAAEASFELGNYKDARRYATELLTLADHFKNDWNYGNAIHHGNLIIGRVALQENDIKSAKEYLLKAGNTKGSPQLNTFGPNMSLASELLDKGEKETVIEYFELCKKFWEMNDGRLDSWIASIKGGGKPYFGANLNY
;
A
#
# COMPACT_ATOMS: atom_id res chain seq x y z
N MET A 1 19.03 61.30 21.88
CA MET A 1 18.06 60.54 21.05
C MET A 1 18.50 59.08 20.98
N LYS A 2 17.80 58.17 21.67
CA LYS A 2 18.12 56.74 21.70
C LYS A 2 17.62 56.08 20.41
N LYS A 3 18.50 55.45 19.64
CA LYS A 3 18.11 54.50 18.58
C LYS A 3 17.68 53.21 19.25
N VAL A 4 16.39 52.88 19.17
CA VAL A 4 15.90 51.54 19.53
C VAL A 4 16.11 50.67 18.29
N LEU A 5 17.11 49.79 18.36
CA LEU A 5 17.28 48.68 17.42
C LEU A 5 16.31 47.58 17.88
N ILE A 6 15.13 47.51 17.28
CA ILE A 6 14.25 46.35 17.45
C ILE A 6 14.88 45.22 16.65
N ILE A 7 15.60 44.34 17.35
CA ILE A 7 16.05 43.06 16.83
C ILE A 7 14.78 42.24 16.57
N LEU A 8 14.40 42.12 15.30
CA LEU A 8 13.42 41.16 14.84
C LEU A 8 14.07 39.78 14.99
N ILE A 9 13.91 39.16 16.16
CA ILE A 9 14.50 37.85 16.47
C ILE A 9 13.89 36.82 15.52
N ILE A 10 14.77 36.18 14.75
CA ILE A 10 14.55 35.09 13.80
C ILE A 10 14.12 33.81 14.55
N LEU A 11 13.00 33.84 15.26
CA LEU A 11 12.44 32.66 15.96
C LEU A 11 11.59 31.77 15.04
N PHE A 12 11.35 32.19 13.80
CA PHE A 12 10.57 31.41 12.83
C PHE A 12 11.41 30.40 12.02
N SER A 13 12.75 30.40 12.15
CA SER A 13 13.62 29.58 11.30
C SER A 13 13.98 28.22 11.90
N ALA A 14 14.23 28.13 13.22
CA ALA A 14 14.71 26.89 13.82
C ALA A 14 13.64 25.80 13.89
N SER A 15 12.38 26.14 14.21
CA SER A 15 11.29 25.17 14.28
C SER A 15 10.92 24.60 12.90
N VAL A 16 10.92 25.45 11.87
CA VAL A 16 10.72 25.04 10.48
C VAL A 16 11.88 24.17 10.00
N LEU A 17 13.12 24.57 10.28
CA LEU A 17 14.30 23.78 9.92
C LEU A 17 14.35 22.42 10.65
N PHE A 18 13.96 22.36 11.92
CA PHE A 18 13.85 21.11 12.68
C PHE A 18 12.73 20.21 12.14
N ALA A 19 11.58 20.77 11.78
CA ALA A 19 10.49 20.03 11.15
C ALA A 19 10.93 19.44 9.79
N ASP A 20 11.62 20.24 8.96
CA ASP A 20 12.15 19.81 7.66
C ASP A 20 13.20 18.68 7.81
N ILE A 21 14.08 18.76 8.82
CA ILE A 21 15.06 17.70 9.11
C ILE A 21 14.34 16.43 9.55
N SER A 22 13.39 16.54 10.49
CA SER A 22 12.61 15.41 10.97
C SER A 22 11.80 14.74 9.85
N GLU A 23 11.26 15.51 8.90
CA GLU A 23 10.55 14.97 7.75
C GLU A 23 11.49 14.22 6.81
N LYS A 24 12.67 14.79 6.50
CA LYS A 24 13.67 14.11 5.66
C LYS A 24 14.20 12.83 6.28
N GLU A 25 14.44 12.83 7.59
CA GLU A 25 14.84 11.63 8.33
C GLU A 25 13.75 10.56 8.28
N PHE A 26 12.50 10.95 8.48
CA PHE A 26 11.37 10.04 8.32
C PHE A 26 11.25 9.49 6.90
N LEU A 27 11.32 10.33 5.86
CA LEU A 27 11.22 9.89 4.47
C LEU A 27 12.35 8.93 4.08
N LYS A 28 13.56 9.15 4.60
CA LYS A 28 14.68 8.23 4.46
C LYS A 28 14.37 6.88 5.11
N ALA A 29 13.95 6.89 6.38
CA ALA A 29 13.56 5.67 7.09
C ALA A 29 12.40 4.94 6.37
N TYR A 30 11.42 5.68 5.86
CA TYR A 30 10.31 5.13 5.10
C TYR A 30 10.76 4.42 3.84
N LYS A 31 11.67 5.02 3.08
CA LYS A 31 12.25 4.39 1.91
C LYS A 31 13.06 3.13 2.25
N GLU A 32 13.85 3.17 3.32
CA GLU A 32 14.64 2.01 3.77
C GLU A 32 13.74 0.85 4.21
N ILE A 33 12.73 1.13 5.04
CA ILE A 33 11.78 0.12 5.54
C ILE A 33 10.93 -0.46 4.41
N SER A 34 10.41 0.39 3.52
CA SER A 34 9.55 -0.08 2.41
C SER A 34 10.28 -0.97 1.41
N LEU A 35 11.60 -0.80 1.26
CA LEU A 35 12.46 -1.59 0.37
C LEU A 35 13.17 -2.76 1.06
N GLU A 36 13.05 -2.89 2.38
CA GLU A 36 13.65 -4.00 3.13
C GLU A 36 13.06 -5.34 2.65
N LYS A 37 13.91 -6.34 2.46
CA LYS A 37 13.51 -7.68 1.98
C LYS A 37 13.34 -8.66 3.13
N ASP A 38 14.02 -8.43 4.24
CA ASP A 38 13.86 -9.22 5.44
C ASP A 38 12.57 -8.81 6.17
N ALA A 39 11.59 -9.72 6.21
CA ALA A 39 10.29 -9.44 6.81
C ALA A 39 10.38 -9.07 8.31
N HIS A 40 11.31 -9.66 9.06
CA HIS A 40 11.48 -9.30 10.48
C HIS A 40 11.99 -7.86 10.61
N LYS A 41 13.03 -7.49 9.87
CA LYS A 41 13.58 -6.12 9.89
C LYS A 41 12.56 -5.08 9.41
N LYS A 42 11.81 -5.41 8.34
CA LYS A 42 10.72 -4.55 7.83
C LYS A 42 9.67 -4.33 8.90
N LEU A 43 9.21 -5.41 9.55
CA LEU A 43 8.20 -5.32 10.61
C LEU A 43 8.71 -4.50 11.79
N ASP A 44 9.91 -4.77 12.28
CA ASP A 44 10.50 -4.05 13.42
C ASP A 44 10.63 -2.55 13.15
N GLY A 45 11.13 -2.18 11.97
CA GLY A 45 11.27 -0.79 11.56
C GLY A 45 9.91 -0.08 11.42
N ALA A 46 8.93 -0.74 10.78
CA ALA A 46 7.60 -0.20 10.61
C ALA A 46 6.90 -0.02 11.96
N VAL A 47 6.94 -1.03 12.85
CA VAL A 47 6.30 -0.98 14.17
C VAL A 47 6.94 0.08 15.06
N LYS A 48 8.27 0.25 15.02
CA LYS A 48 8.95 1.33 15.74
C LYS A 48 8.38 2.69 15.32
N THR A 49 8.23 2.91 14.02
CA THR A 49 7.70 4.18 13.48
C THR A 49 6.23 4.38 13.78
N ILE A 50 5.41 3.33 13.71
CA ILE A 50 3.97 3.37 14.07
C ILE A 50 3.78 3.76 15.54
N LYS A 51 4.65 3.28 16.45
CA LYS A 51 4.55 3.55 17.89
C LYS A 51 4.98 4.98 18.27
N SER A 52 5.93 5.56 17.54
CA SER A 52 6.49 6.88 17.84
C SER A 52 5.97 8.00 16.94
N GLY A 53 5.29 7.66 15.84
CA GLY A 53 4.91 8.58 14.78
C GLY A 53 3.54 9.22 14.97
N TYR A 54 3.33 10.34 14.28
CA TYR A 54 2.00 10.92 14.11
C TYR A 54 1.21 10.15 13.05
N ASP A 55 -0.08 10.46 12.93
CA ASP A 55 -1.00 9.81 12.01
C ASP A 55 -0.45 9.69 10.58
N TYR A 56 0.26 10.71 10.08
CA TYR A 56 0.82 10.65 8.73
C TYR A 56 1.96 9.62 8.59
N GLN A 57 2.92 9.59 9.52
CA GLN A 57 3.99 8.59 9.50
C GLN A 57 3.42 7.18 9.65
N LYS A 58 2.43 7.03 10.52
CA LYS A 58 1.71 5.78 10.72
C LYS A 58 1.01 5.33 9.44
N PHE A 59 0.26 6.23 8.79
CA PHE A 59 -0.41 6.00 7.52
C PHE A 59 0.53 5.43 6.45
N LEU A 60 1.73 5.98 6.34
CA LEU A 60 2.73 5.51 5.37
C LEU A 60 3.35 4.15 5.78
N MET A 61 3.51 3.87 7.07
CA MET A 61 4.17 2.66 7.59
C MET A 61 3.28 1.42 7.67
N LEU A 62 1.97 1.60 7.81
CA LEU A 62 1.04 0.49 8.04
C LEU A 62 1.03 -0.53 6.90
N LYS A 63 1.29 -0.10 5.65
CA LYS A 63 1.49 -1.02 4.51
C LYS A 63 2.62 -2.01 4.81
N SER A 64 3.81 -1.51 5.15
CA SER A 64 4.99 -2.36 5.39
C SER A 64 4.80 -3.27 6.59
N ALA A 65 4.15 -2.80 7.66
CA ALA A 65 3.83 -3.64 8.80
C ALA A 65 2.85 -4.77 8.43
N ALA A 66 1.81 -4.47 7.65
CA ALA A 66 0.82 -5.45 7.21
C ALA A 66 1.43 -6.53 6.32
N GLU A 67 2.23 -6.13 5.33
CA GLU A 67 2.93 -7.04 4.40
C GLU A 67 3.92 -7.94 5.14
N ALA A 68 4.80 -7.36 5.96
CA ALA A 68 5.77 -8.13 6.73
C ALA A 68 5.09 -9.10 7.70
N SER A 69 4.01 -8.67 8.37
CA SER A 69 3.25 -9.54 9.26
C SER A 69 2.63 -10.71 8.49
N PHE A 70 2.14 -10.48 7.27
CA PHE A 70 1.60 -11.55 6.43
C PHE A 70 2.69 -12.55 6.02
N GLU A 71 3.85 -12.06 5.56
CA GLU A 71 5.00 -12.89 5.16
C GLU A 71 5.51 -13.78 6.30
N LEU A 72 5.43 -13.29 7.54
CA LEU A 72 5.80 -14.03 8.74
C LEU A 72 4.71 -14.99 9.25
N GLY A 73 3.56 -15.08 8.57
CA GLY A 73 2.42 -15.91 9.01
C GLY A 73 1.63 -15.31 10.19
N ASN A 74 1.93 -14.07 10.59
CA ASN A 74 1.25 -13.35 11.66
C ASN A 74 -0.06 -12.73 11.16
N TYR A 75 -0.99 -13.57 10.70
CA TYR A 75 -2.20 -13.16 9.98
C TYR A 75 -3.12 -12.22 10.77
N LYS A 76 -3.19 -12.40 12.10
CA LYS A 76 -3.96 -11.51 12.98
C LYS A 76 -3.41 -10.07 12.94
N ASP A 77 -2.09 -9.92 13.00
CA ASP A 77 -1.44 -8.61 12.93
C ASP A 77 -1.46 -8.02 11.53
N ALA A 78 -1.27 -8.86 10.50
CA ALA A 78 -1.42 -8.45 9.11
C ALA A 78 -2.79 -7.82 8.85
N ARG A 79 -3.86 -8.51 9.26
CA ARG A 79 -5.24 -8.01 9.17
C ARG A 79 -5.42 -6.73 9.97
N ARG A 80 -4.92 -6.68 11.21
CA ARG A 80 -5.03 -5.49 12.08
C ARG A 80 -4.37 -4.25 11.44
N TYR A 81 -3.13 -4.34 10.99
CA TYR A 81 -2.42 -3.22 10.36
C TYR A 81 -3.06 -2.81 9.04
N ALA A 82 -3.53 -3.76 8.23
CA ALA A 82 -4.23 -3.46 6.99
C ALA A 82 -5.59 -2.77 7.23
N THR A 83 -6.36 -3.20 8.23
CA THR A 83 -7.60 -2.50 8.62
C THR A 83 -7.32 -1.09 9.12
N GLU A 84 -6.28 -0.93 9.96
CA GLU A 84 -5.87 0.38 10.46
C GLU A 84 -5.40 1.31 9.33
N LEU A 85 -4.72 0.78 8.31
CA LEU A 85 -4.35 1.52 7.10
C LEU A 85 -5.58 2.07 6.37
N LEU A 86 -6.61 1.22 6.18
CA LEU A 86 -7.85 1.62 5.52
C LEU A 86 -8.60 2.68 6.33
N THR A 87 -8.68 2.53 7.65
CA THR A 87 -9.29 3.53 8.54
C THR A 87 -8.57 4.87 8.46
N LEU A 88 -7.23 4.86 8.50
CA LEU A 88 -6.46 6.08 8.50
C LEU A 88 -6.45 6.77 7.13
N ALA A 89 -6.57 6.01 6.04
CA ALA A 89 -6.68 6.55 4.69
C ALA A 89 -7.88 7.51 4.53
N ASP A 90 -8.96 7.34 5.30
CA ASP A 90 -10.10 8.26 5.27
C ASP A 90 -9.75 9.70 5.65
N HIS A 91 -8.70 9.90 6.45
CA HIS A 91 -8.20 11.22 6.84
C HIS A 91 -7.28 11.84 5.78
N PHE A 92 -6.78 11.02 4.83
CA PHE A 92 -5.79 11.39 3.84
C PHE A 92 -6.29 11.22 2.39
N LYS A 93 -7.58 11.47 2.14
CA LYS A 93 -8.24 11.26 0.83
C LYS A 93 -7.62 11.98 -0.37
N ASN A 94 -6.87 13.06 -0.11
CA ASN A 94 -6.19 13.87 -1.13
C ASN A 94 -4.68 13.61 -1.19
N ASP A 95 -4.16 12.70 -0.35
CA ASP A 95 -2.73 12.37 -0.31
C ASP A 95 -2.35 11.47 -1.50
N TRP A 96 -1.12 11.62 -1.98
CA TRP A 96 -0.56 10.86 -3.10
C TRP A 96 -0.60 9.34 -2.88
N ASN A 97 -0.52 8.89 -1.62
CA ASN A 97 -0.49 7.50 -1.22
C ASN A 97 -1.89 6.92 -0.92
N TYR A 98 -2.96 7.72 -0.95
CA TYR A 98 -4.32 7.27 -0.66
C TYR A 98 -4.71 6.02 -1.48
N GLY A 99 -4.46 6.04 -2.79
CA GLY A 99 -4.81 4.93 -3.66
C GLY A 99 -4.04 3.64 -3.35
N ASN A 100 -2.77 3.76 -2.95
CA ASN A 100 -1.96 2.63 -2.49
C ASN A 100 -2.53 2.06 -1.18
N ALA A 101 -2.93 2.92 -0.24
CA ALA A 101 -3.48 2.48 1.03
C ALA A 101 -4.77 1.67 0.84
N ILE A 102 -5.67 2.15 -0.02
CA ILE A 102 -6.90 1.42 -0.38
C ILE A 102 -6.57 0.09 -1.05
N HIS A 103 -5.66 0.07 -2.02
CA HIS A 103 -5.31 -1.15 -2.74
C HIS A 103 -4.64 -2.18 -1.81
N HIS A 104 -3.52 -1.85 -1.18
CA HIS A 104 -2.73 -2.79 -0.37
C HIS A 104 -3.46 -3.22 0.91
N GLY A 105 -4.20 -2.31 1.56
CA GLY A 105 -5.00 -2.64 2.74
C GLY A 105 -6.03 -3.73 2.44
N ASN A 106 -6.80 -3.57 1.37
CA ASN A 106 -7.76 -4.60 0.96
C ASN A 106 -7.06 -5.87 0.45
N LEU A 107 -5.97 -5.73 -0.31
CA LEU A 107 -5.18 -6.87 -0.81
C LEU A 107 -4.73 -7.80 0.33
N ILE A 108 -4.10 -7.25 1.38
CA ILE A 108 -3.63 -8.06 2.51
C ILE A 108 -4.79 -8.72 3.28
N ILE A 109 -5.89 -7.99 3.52
CA ILE A 109 -7.05 -8.58 4.20
C ILE A 109 -7.64 -9.74 3.37
N GLY A 110 -7.70 -9.59 2.05
CA GLY A 110 -8.16 -10.65 1.15
C GLY A 110 -7.23 -11.87 1.14
N ARG A 111 -5.91 -11.66 1.16
CA ARG A 111 -4.94 -12.77 1.26
C ARG A 111 -5.03 -13.49 2.60
N VAL A 112 -5.23 -12.76 3.70
CA VAL A 112 -5.48 -13.38 5.01
C VAL A 112 -6.76 -14.23 4.97
N ALA A 113 -7.84 -13.72 4.35
CA ALA A 113 -9.07 -14.50 4.19
C ALA A 113 -8.85 -15.81 3.41
N LEU A 114 -7.99 -15.82 2.38
CA LEU A 114 -7.63 -17.07 1.68
C LEU A 114 -6.90 -18.07 2.56
N GLN A 115 -6.00 -17.62 3.45
CA GLN A 115 -5.33 -18.51 4.41
C GLN A 115 -6.32 -19.16 5.38
N GLU A 116 -7.43 -18.48 5.66
CA GLU A 116 -8.54 -18.98 6.46
C GLU A 116 -9.58 -19.78 5.64
N ASN A 117 -9.30 -20.05 4.35
CA ASN A 117 -10.21 -20.67 3.38
C ASN A 117 -11.53 -19.89 3.13
N ASP A 118 -11.58 -18.61 3.50
CA ASP A 118 -12.70 -17.73 3.19
C ASP A 118 -12.52 -17.10 1.80
N ILE A 119 -12.79 -17.92 0.78
CA ILE A 119 -12.71 -17.52 -0.63
C ILE A 119 -13.69 -16.39 -0.95
N LYS A 120 -14.87 -16.38 -0.32
CA LYS A 120 -15.87 -15.35 -0.55
C LYS A 120 -15.33 -13.98 -0.14
N SER A 121 -14.82 -13.84 1.08
CA SER A 121 -14.24 -12.59 1.55
C SER A 121 -13.03 -12.19 0.72
N ALA A 122 -12.16 -13.14 0.34
CA ALA A 122 -11.00 -12.86 -0.50
C ALA A 122 -11.38 -12.18 -1.82
N LYS A 123 -12.45 -12.65 -2.49
CA LYS A 123 -12.98 -12.05 -3.72
C LYS A 123 -13.50 -10.64 -3.48
N GLU A 124 -14.29 -10.44 -2.43
CA GLU A 124 -14.82 -9.12 -2.08
C GLU A 124 -13.69 -8.11 -1.84
N TYR A 125 -12.63 -8.52 -1.13
CA TYR A 125 -11.48 -7.68 -0.87
C TYR A 125 -10.62 -7.41 -2.12
N LEU A 126 -10.50 -8.37 -3.05
CA LEU A 126 -9.85 -8.12 -4.33
C LEU A 126 -10.57 -7.02 -5.12
N LEU A 127 -11.91 -7.09 -5.21
CA LEU A 127 -12.70 -6.08 -5.91
C LEU A 127 -12.61 -4.70 -5.23
N LYS A 128 -12.63 -4.66 -3.88
CA LYS A 128 -12.40 -3.42 -3.13
C LYS A 128 -11.02 -2.82 -3.42
N ALA A 129 -9.98 -3.65 -3.53
CA ALA A 129 -8.65 -3.19 -3.90
C ALA A 129 -8.64 -2.58 -5.32
N GLY A 130 -9.35 -3.19 -6.27
CA GLY A 130 -9.49 -2.70 -7.65
C GLY A 130 -10.30 -1.42 -7.76
N ASN A 131 -11.18 -1.13 -6.81
CA ASN A 131 -12.04 0.07 -6.84
C ASN A 131 -11.38 1.33 -6.24
N THR A 132 -10.04 1.33 -6.13
CA THR A 132 -9.25 2.50 -5.76
C THR A 132 -9.26 3.57 -6.86
N LYS A 133 -8.94 4.83 -6.51
CA LYS A 133 -8.77 5.92 -7.49
C LYS A 133 -7.43 5.88 -8.23
N GLY A 134 -6.57 4.90 -7.91
CA GLY A 134 -5.18 4.87 -8.38
C GLY A 134 -4.26 5.75 -7.55
N SER A 135 -2.98 5.71 -7.90
CA SER A 135 -1.90 6.48 -7.30
C SER A 135 -0.78 6.61 -8.34
N PRO A 136 0.20 7.53 -8.19
CA PRO A 136 1.31 7.60 -9.12
C PRO A 136 2.02 6.24 -9.35
N GLN A 137 2.14 5.42 -8.30
CA GLN A 137 2.70 4.07 -8.40
C GLN A 137 1.77 3.09 -9.13
N LEU A 138 0.48 3.06 -8.79
CA LEU A 138 -0.49 2.15 -9.39
C LEU A 138 -0.76 2.49 -10.86
N ASN A 139 -0.72 3.77 -11.23
CA ASN A 139 -0.98 4.22 -12.60
C ASN A 139 0.18 3.88 -13.54
N THR A 140 1.39 3.73 -12.99
CA THR A 140 2.62 3.45 -13.74
C THR A 140 3.01 1.98 -13.67
N PHE A 141 3.52 1.52 -12.52
CA PHE A 141 3.98 0.15 -12.33
C PHE A 141 2.85 -0.87 -12.28
N GLY A 142 1.67 -0.43 -11.85
CA GLY A 142 0.48 -1.26 -11.73
C GLY A 142 0.21 -1.74 -10.31
N PRO A 143 -0.88 -2.49 -10.12
CA PRO A 143 -1.20 -3.10 -8.84
C PRO A 143 -0.42 -4.40 -8.60
N ASN A 144 -0.25 -4.76 -7.33
CA ASN A 144 0.19 -6.10 -6.96
C ASN A 144 -0.91 -7.15 -7.26
N MET A 145 -0.52 -8.26 -7.89
CA MET A 145 -1.38 -9.33 -8.42
C MET A 145 -1.39 -10.60 -7.54
N SER A 146 -0.77 -10.59 -6.36
CA SER A 146 -0.65 -11.78 -5.49
C SER A 146 -2.01 -12.38 -5.15
N LEU A 147 -2.96 -11.59 -4.64
CA LEU A 147 -4.31 -12.07 -4.34
C LEU A 147 -5.05 -12.56 -5.59
N ALA A 148 -4.90 -11.86 -6.72
CA ALA A 148 -5.49 -12.28 -7.99
C ALA A 148 -4.92 -13.65 -8.45
N SER A 149 -3.61 -13.83 -8.33
CA SER A 149 -2.93 -15.10 -8.63
C SER A 149 -3.41 -16.23 -7.72
N GLU A 150 -3.48 -15.98 -6.42
CA GLU A 150 -3.95 -16.96 -5.43
C GLU A 150 -5.43 -17.34 -5.67
N LEU A 151 -6.27 -16.39 -6.07
CA LEU A 151 -7.67 -16.66 -6.45
C LEU A 151 -7.79 -17.47 -7.74
N LEU A 152 -6.93 -17.23 -8.73
CA LEU A 152 -6.86 -18.08 -9.94
C LEU A 152 -6.49 -19.53 -9.59
N ASP A 153 -5.59 -19.73 -8.62
CA ASP A 153 -5.24 -21.08 -8.14
C ASP A 153 -6.41 -21.79 -7.44
N LYS A 154 -7.41 -21.02 -6.97
CA LYS A 154 -8.69 -21.53 -6.44
C LYS A 154 -9.78 -21.65 -7.51
N GLY A 155 -9.50 -21.29 -8.76
CA GLY A 155 -10.46 -21.35 -9.87
C GLY A 155 -11.38 -20.14 -10.00
N GLU A 156 -11.18 -19.07 -9.23
CA GLU A 156 -12.05 -17.89 -9.17
C GLU A 156 -11.75 -16.90 -10.31
N LYS A 157 -11.97 -17.35 -11.55
CA LYS A 157 -11.58 -16.65 -12.78
C LYS A 157 -12.38 -15.37 -13.01
N GLU A 158 -13.69 -15.41 -12.79
CA GLU A 158 -14.61 -14.32 -13.09
C GLU A 158 -14.31 -13.09 -12.24
N THR A 159 -14.08 -13.28 -10.94
CA THR A 159 -13.69 -12.19 -10.04
C THR A 159 -12.34 -11.58 -10.42
N VAL A 160 -11.38 -12.39 -10.87
CA VAL A 160 -10.07 -11.87 -11.28
C VAL A 160 -10.17 -11.07 -12.58
N ILE A 161 -11.01 -11.50 -13.52
CA ILE A 161 -11.32 -10.72 -14.73
C ILE A 161 -11.99 -9.39 -14.36
N GLU A 162 -12.97 -9.42 -13.46
CA GLU A 162 -13.64 -8.19 -12.98
C GLU A 162 -12.63 -7.25 -12.31
N TYR A 163 -11.73 -7.77 -11.49
CA TYR A 163 -10.65 -7.00 -10.89
C TYR A 163 -9.75 -6.34 -11.95
N PHE A 164 -9.43 -7.02 -13.05
CA PHE A 164 -8.65 -6.44 -14.15
C PHE A 164 -9.41 -5.30 -14.84
N GLU A 165 -10.71 -5.45 -15.07
CA GLU A 165 -11.55 -4.36 -15.61
C GLU A 165 -11.60 -3.14 -14.68
N LEU A 166 -11.61 -3.35 -13.36
CA LEU A 166 -11.48 -2.27 -12.39
C LEU A 166 -10.09 -1.59 -12.49
N CYS A 167 -9.03 -2.38 -12.63
CA CYS A 167 -7.67 -1.86 -12.76
C CYS A 167 -7.46 -1.02 -14.03
N LYS A 168 -8.16 -1.30 -15.14
CA LYS A 168 -8.08 -0.49 -16.37
C LYS A 168 -8.42 0.99 -16.15
N LYS A 169 -9.21 1.31 -15.12
CA LYS A 169 -9.62 2.68 -14.80
C LYS A 169 -8.48 3.56 -14.30
N PHE A 170 -7.42 2.96 -13.75
CA PHE A 170 -6.29 3.71 -13.19
C PHE A 170 -4.92 3.28 -13.72
N TRP A 171 -4.75 2.04 -14.16
CA TRP A 171 -3.46 1.57 -14.65
C TRP A 171 -3.22 1.97 -16.11
N GLU A 172 -2.80 3.21 -16.30
CA GLU A 172 -2.56 3.84 -17.60
C GLU A 172 -1.44 3.13 -18.38
N MET A 173 -0.33 2.79 -17.71
CA MET A 173 0.83 2.13 -18.32
C MET A 173 0.74 0.60 -18.25
N ASN A 174 -0.44 0.03 -18.45
CA ASN A 174 -0.58 -1.43 -18.48
C ASN A 174 -0.06 -2.07 -19.78
N ASP A 175 0.19 -1.29 -20.85
CA ASP A 175 0.72 -1.76 -22.14
C ASP A 175 -0.05 -2.95 -22.76
N GLY A 176 -1.37 -3.01 -22.55
CA GLY A 176 -2.21 -4.11 -23.03
C GLY A 176 -2.11 -5.39 -22.18
N ARG A 177 -1.37 -5.38 -21.07
CA ARG A 177 -1.22 -6.54 -20.17
C ARG A 177 -2.57 -7.00 -19.63
N LEU A 178 -3.44 -6.08 -19.21
CA LEU A 178 -4.74 -6.45 -18.65
C LEU A 178 -5.60 -7.21 -19.69
N ASP A 179 -5.65 -6.74 -20.94
CA ASP A 179 -6.40 -7.43 -22.00
C ASP A 179 -5.80 -8.79 -22.34
N SER A 180 -4.47 -8.87 -22.42
CA SER A 180 -3.75 -10.13 -22.64
C SER A 180 -4.02 -11.14 -21.51
N TRP A 181 -4.00 -10.70 -20.26
CA TRP A 181 -4.27 -11.53 -19.10
C TRP A 181 -5.72 -12.01 -19.04
N ILE A 182 -6.69 -11.14 -19.38
CA ILE A 182 -8.11 -11.53 -19.52
C ILE A 182 -8.25 -12.62 -20.60
N ALA A 183 -7.63 -12.43 -21.77
CA ALA A 183 -7.68 -13.41 -22.85
C ALA A 183 -7.07 -14.76 -22.44
N SER A 184 -5.94 -14.73 -21.72
CA SER A 184 -5.29 -15.94 -21.18
C SER A 184 -6.22 -16.72 -20.25
N ILE A 185 -6.88 -16.05 -19.29
CA ILE A 185 -7.81 -16.69 -18.35
C ILE A 185 -9.01 -17.31 -19.09
N LYS A 186 -9.60 -16.57 -20.06
CA LYS A 186 -10.72 -17.05 -20.87
C LYS A 186 -10.34 -18.26 -21.73
N GLY A 187 -9.10 -18.32 -22.20
CA GLY A 187 -8.54 -19.47 -22.91
C GLY A 187 -8.17 -20.66 -22.01
N GLY A 188 -8.42 -20.58 -20.70
CA GLY A 188 -8.11 -21.64 -19.73
C GLY A 188 -6.67 -21.60 -19.20
N GLY A 189 -5.87 -20.61 -19.59
CA GLY A 189 -4.50 -20.40 -19.09
C GLY A 189 -4.45 -19.59 -17.80
N LYS A 190 -3.23 -19.48 -17.25
CA LYS A 190 -2.91 -18.57 -16.15
C LYS A 190 -1.97 -17.47 -16.66
N PRO A 191 -2.25 -16.18 -16.43
CA PRO A 191 -1.37 -15.10 -16.83
C PRO A 191 0.00 -15.14 -16.14
N TYR A 192 1.03 -14.67 -16.83
CA TYR A 192 2.32 -14.36 -16.21
C TYR A 192 2.33 -12.93 -15.68
N PHE A 193 2.27 -12.78 -14.35
CA PHE A 193 2.23 -11.48 -13.69
C PHE A 193 3.61 -10.83 -13.49
N GLY A 194 4.70 -11.60 -13.61
CA GLY A 194 6.06 -11.08 -13.49
C GLY A 194 6.29 -10.24 -12.22
N ALA A 195 6.78 -9.01 -12.39
CA ALA A 195 7.11 -8.12 -11.29
C ALA A 195 5.90 -7.71 -10.43
N ASN A 196 4.67 -7.79 -10.95
CA ASN A 196 3.45 -7.48 -10.21
C ASN A 196 3.18 -8.45 -9.04
N LEU A 197 4.02 -9.46 -8.81
CA LEU A 197 3.94 -10.34 -7.63
C LEU A 197 4.83 -9.91 -6.45
N ASN A 198 5.69 -8.89 -6.61
CA ASN A 198 6.85 -8.68 -5.73
C ASN A 198 6.87 -7.39 -4.88
N TYR A 199 5.83 -6.54 -4.89
CA TYR A 199 5.89 -5.19 -4.27
C TYR A 199 4.63 -4.70 -3.55
#